data_AF-A0A1H6LQL2-F1
#
_entry.id   AF-A0A1H6LQL2-F1
#
_cell.length_a   1.000
_cell.length_b   1.000
_cell.length_c   1.000
_cell.angle_alpha   90.00
_cell.angle_beta   90.00
_cell.angle_gamma   90.00
#
_symmetry.space_group_name_H-M   'P 1'
#
loop_
_entity.id
_entity.type
_entity.pdbx_description
1 polymer ?
#
loop_
_entity_poly.entity_id
_entity_poly.type
_entity_poly.pdbx_seq_one_letter_code
_entity_poly.pdbx_strand_id
1 'polypeptide(L)'
;MKYLGFLLLLISCNSSKDHFTDTLTYSDFERAQYADYYLVIPHKSFVYNDLKNTMLAINDQYHLEIDTMGRYFDKTKQQIVLPEENEDELYRGEYFPRRFESETLSIENAYFYTENTIEPKQYPTEMIVVSGMFANKSKADSLKTVLKGTYPKTYVLKSKIYIGCMH
;
A
#
# COMPACT_ATOMS: atom_id res chain seq x y z
N MET A 1 11.20 -55.45 53.32
CA MET A 1 10.68 -54.89 54.60
C MET A 1 10.31 -53.43 54.31
N LYS A 2 9.00 -53.08 54.19
CA LYS A 2 8.15 -52.41 55.21
C LYS A 2 8.90 -51.21 55.86
N TYR A 3 8.50 -49.93 55.79
CA TYR A 3 7.21 -49.22 55.96
C TYR A 3 7.27 -47.89 55.17
N LEU A 4 6.23 -47.39 54.48
CA LEU A 4 5.01 -46.70 54.94
C LEU A 4 5.26 -45.48 55.85
N GLY A 5 5.02 -44.28 55.32
CA GLY A 5 5.05 -43.00 56.07
C GLY A 5 4.49 -41.86 55.23
N PHE A 6 3.19 -41.65 55.34
CA PHE A 6 2.38 -40.59 54.72
C PHE A 6 2.76 -39.22 55.30
N LEU A 7 2.97 -38.20 54.46
CA LEU A 7 2.80 -36.81 54.89
C LEU A 7 2.25 -35.95 53.73
N LEU A 8 1.00 -35.52 53.91
CA LEU A 8 0.33 -34.50 53.13
C LEU A 8 1.17 -33.21 53.12
N LEU A 9 1.39 -32.64 51.94
CA LEU A 9 1.59 -31.20 51.82
C LEU A 9 0.66 -30.65 50.73
N LEU A 10 -0.06 -29.61 51.13
CA LEU A 10 -1.18 -28.98 50.45
C LEU A 10 -0.78 -28.42 49.08
N ILE A 11 -1.58 -28.74 48.06
CA ILE A 11 -1.59 -28.07 46.77
C ILE A 11 -2.14 -26.66 47.00
N SER A 12 -1.25 -25.66 47.02
CA SER A 12 -1.62 -24.27 46.77
C SER A 12 -1.85 -24.13 45.27
N CYS A 13 -3.11 -24.15 44.87
CA CYS A 13 -3.54 -23.75 43.53
C CYS A 13 -3.41 -22.22 43.45
N ASN A 14 -2.30 -21.72 42.92
CA ASN A 14 -2.18 -20.31 42.59
C ASN A 14 -2.83 -20.10 41.22
N SER A 15 -4.12 -19.74 41.25
CA SER A 15 -4.85 -19.20 40.10
C SER A 15 -4.23 -17.86 39.74
N SER A 16 -3.29 -17.86 38.79
CA SER A 16 -2.91 -16.63 38.10
C SER A 16 -4.11 -16.20 37.25
N LYS A 17 -4.84 -15.22 37.76
CA LYS A 17 -5.78 -14.44 36.95
C LYS A 17 -4.95 -13.69 35.93
N ASP A 18 -4.89 -14.23 34.71
CA ASP A 18 -4.39 -13.49 33.56
C ASP A 18 -5.35 -12.33 33.30
N HIS A 19 -5.01 -11.18 33.88
CA HIS A 19 -5.68 -9.93 33.65
C HIS A 19 -5.16 -9.40 32.31
N PHE A 20 -5.78 -9.83 31.21
CA PHE A 20 -5.55 -9.27 29.89
C PHE A 20 -6.11 -7.84 29.86
N THR A 21 -5.29 -6.87 30.26
CA THR A 21 -5.58 -5.45 30.03
C THR A 21 -5.16 -5.12 28.61
N ASP A 22 -6.11 -5.27 27.68
CA ASP A 22 -5.99 -4.73 26.34
C ASP A 22 -6.11 -3.21 26.41
N THR A 23 -4.99 -2.56 26.69
CA THR A 23 -4.87 -1.11 26.67
C THR A 23 -3.96 -0.75 25.51
N LEU A 24 -4.50 -0.90 24.29
CA LEU A 24 -3.93 -0.24 23.13
C LEU A 24 -3.92 1.27 23.39
N THR A 25 -2.74 1.87 23.31
CA THR A 25 -2.62 3.32 23.46
C THR A 25 -3.19 4.01 22.22
N TYR A 26 -3.60 5.28 22.33
CA TYR A 26 -4.06 6.07 21.17
C TYR A 26 -3.02 6.08 20.04
N SER A 27 -1.73 6.11 20.37
CA SER A 27 -0.64 5.96 19.39
C SER A 27 -0.57 4.59 18.72
N ASP A 28 -0.99 3.52 19.40
CA ASP A 28 -1.04 2.19 18.80
C ASP A 28 -2.21 2.08 17.81
N PHE A 29 -3.33 2.74 18.08
CA PHE A 29 -4.45 2.85 17.14
C PHE A 29 -4.06 3.65 15.89
N GLU A 30 -3.40 4.81 16.04
CA GLU A 30 -2.89 5.57 14.89
C GLU A 30 -1.88 4.76 14.07
N ARG A 31 -1.00 3.99 14.72
CA ARG A 31 -0.05 3.10 14.03
C ARG A 31 -0.74 1.94 13.31
N ALA A 32 -1.84 1.41 13.85
CA ALA A 32 -2.61 0.33 13.23
C ALA A 32 -3.31 0.77 11.93
N GLN A 33 -3.47 2.09 11.71
CA GLN A 33 -4.06 2.63 10.49
C GLN A 33 -3.07 2.81 9.35
N TYR A 34 -1.80 2.42 9.53
CA TYR A 34 -0.80 2.45 8.46
C TYR A 34 -0.16 1.07 8.27
N ALA A 35 0.13 0.74 7.01
CA ALA A 35 0.87 -0.45 6.65
C ALA A 35 2.04 -0.13 5.72
N ASP A 36 3.11 -0.90 5.85
CA ASP A 36 4.24 -0.87 4.92
C ASP A 36 3.88 -1.70 3.67
N TYR A 37 4.02 -1.09 2.50
CA TYR A 37 3.87 -1.75 1.21
C TYR A 37 5.09 -1.54 0.33
N TYR A 38 5.27 -2.46 -0.61
CA TYR A 38 6.33 -2.48 -1.61
C TYR A 38 5.71 -2.36 -3.00
N LEU A 39 5.84 -1.19 -3.60
CA LEU A 39 5.32 -0.89 -4.94
C LEU A 39 6.38 -1.22 -5.99
N VAL A 40 5.99 -1.87 -7.09
CA VAL A 40 6.88 -2.13 -8.22
C VAL A 40 6.68 -1.06 -9.28
N ILE A 41 7.72 -0.25 -9.49
CA ILE A 41 7.68 0.95 -10.34
C ILE A 41 8.55 0.75 -11.58
N PRO A 42 7.97 0.42 -12.75
CA PRO A 42 8.73 0.29 -14.00
C PRO A 42 9.13 1.64 -14.63
N HIS A 43 8.34 2.69 -14.40
CA HIS A 43 8.53 4.00 -15.04
C HIS A 43 7.93 5.12 -14.19
N LYS A 44 8.61 6.27 -14.19
CA LYS A 44 8.15 7.53 -13.61
C LYS A 44 8.44 8.67 -14.59
N SER A 45 7.55 9.66 -14.66
CA SER A 45 7.64 10.79 -15.59
C SER A 45 6.69 11.91 -15.15
N PHE A 46 6.94 13.11 -15.65
CA PHE A 46 6.00 14.24 -15.57
C PHE A 46 5.00 14.26 -16.74
N VAL A 47 5.18 13.39 -17.73
CA VAL A 47 4.36 13.32 -18.95
C VAL A 47 3.44 12.11 -18.89
N TYR A 48 2.14 12.35 -18.72
CA TYR A 48 1.13 11.28 -18.59
C TYR A 48 1.13 10.29 -19.77
N ASN A 49 1.26 10.79 -21.01
CA ASN A 49 1.21 9.93 -22.19
C ASN A 49 2.36 8.90 -22.22
N ASP A 50 3.55 9.26 -21.73
CA ASP A 50 4.69 8.33 -21.67
C ASP A 50 4.40 7.19 -20.69
N LEU A 51 3.78 7.53 -19.55
CA LEU A 51 3.36 6.56 -18.54
C LEU A 51 2.23 5.67 -19.06
N LYS A 52 1.23 6.25 -19.72
CA LYS A 52 0.13 5.51 -20.33
C LYS A 52 0.64 4.52 -21.38
N ASN A 53 1.53 4.93 -22.26
CA ASN A 53 2.11 4.05 -23.27
C ASN A 53 2.89 2.90 -22.61
N THR A 54 3.64 3.19 -21.54
CA THR A 54 4.35 2.16 -20.76
C THR A 54 3.38 1.19 -20.09
N MET A 55 2.33 1.69 -19.45
CA MET A 55 1.32 0.88 -18.78
C MET A 55 0.62 -0.06 -19.77
N LEU A 56 0.22 0.45 -20.94
CA LEU A 56 -0.41 -0.35 -21.99
C LEU A 56 0.56 -1.39 -22.56
N ALA A 57 1.82 -1.05 -22.76
CA ALA A 57 2.83 -2.01 -23.22
C ALA A 57 3.07 -3.14 -22.19
N ILE A 58 3.05 -2.84 -20.88
CA ILE A 58 3.15 -3.87 -19.85
C ILE A 58 1.90 -4.74 -19.82
N ASN A 59 0.71 -4.15 -19.93
CA ASN A 59 -0.55 -4.89 -20.01
C ASN A 59 -0.57 -5.86 -21.20
N ASP A 60 -0.15 -5.41 -22.38
CA ASP A 60 -0.09 -6.25 -23.59
C ASP A 60 0.91 -7.41 -23.43
N GLN A 61 2.11 -7.14 -22.89
CA GLN A 61 3.19 -8.12 -22.80
C GLN A 61 3.03 -9.12 -21.63
N TYR A 62 2.53 -8.67 -20.48
CA TYR A 62 2.50 -9.46 -19.24
C TYR A 62 1.09 -9.76 -18.75
N HIS A 63 0.06 -9.24 -19.42
CA HIS A 63 -1.36 -9.45 -19.07
C HIS A 63 -1.73 -9.05 -17.65
N LEU A 64 -1.00 -8.09 -17.05
CA LEU A 64 -1.40 -7.48 -15.79
C LEU A 64 -2.63 -6.61 -16.03
N GLU A 65 -3.72 -6.83 -15.29
CA GLU A 65 -4.95 -6.04 -15.43
C GLU A 65 -4.70 -4.57 -15.13
N ILE A 66 -5.40 -3.66 -15.80
CA ILE A 66 -5.36 -2.23 -15.50
C ILE A 66 -6.53 -1.88 -14.59
N ASP A 67 -6.25 -1.33 -13.42
CA ASP A 67 -7.24 -0.83 -12.48
C ASP A 67 -6.93 0.62 -12.15
N THR A 68 -7.68 1.54 -12.75
CA THR A 68 -7.55 2.97 -12.49
C THR A 68 -8.32 3.43 -11.26
N MET A 69 -9.10 2.55 -10.62
CA MET A 69 -10.01 2.88 -9.51
C MET A 69 -10.97 4.03 -9.86
N GLY A 70 -11.40 4.11 -11.11
CA GLY A 70 -12.27 5.19 -11.61
C GLY A 70 -11.57 6.55 -11.81
N ARG A 71 -10.26 6.63 -11.57
CA ARG A 71 -9.49 7.87 -11.73
C ARG A 71 -9.09 8.10 -13.19
N TYR A 72 -8.83 9.36 -13.52
CA TYR A 72 -8.35 9.79 -14.84
C TYR A 72 -7.28 10.88 -14.68
N PHE A 73 -6.53 11.14 -15.76
CA PHE A 73 -5.62 12.28 -15.83
C PHE A 73 -6.38 13.55 -16.20
N ASP A 74 -6.48 14.47 -15.26
CA ASP A 74 -7.03 15.80 -15.50
C ASP A 74 -5.98 16.70 -16.14
N LYS A 75 -6.25 17.20 -17.35
CA LYS A 75 -5.31 18.04 -18.11
C LYS A 75 -5.21 19.46 -17.55
N THR A 76 -6.19 19.93 -16.80
CA THR A 76 -6.17 21.27 -16.20
C THR A 76 -5.36 21.25 -14.91
N LYS A 77 -5.59 20.23 -14.06
CA LYS A 77 -4.85 20.02 -12.80
C LYS A 77 -3.49 19.36 -13.04
N GLN A 78 -3.27 18.71 -14.18
CA GLN A 78 -2.04 17.94 -14.52
C GLN A 78 -1.73 16.84 -13.49
N GLN A 79 -2.74 16.09 -13.09
CA GLN A 79 -2.64 14.99 -12.12
C GLN A 79 -3.70 13.91 -12.32
N ILE A 80 -3.52 12.76 -11.66
CA ILE A 80 -4.52 11.71 -11.55
C ILE A 80 -5.54 12.08 -10.46
N VAL A 81 -6.82 12.11 -10.78
CA VAL A 81 -7.92 12.46 -9.86
C VAL A 81 -9.18 11.65 -10.16
N LEU A 82 -10.13 11.64 -9.21
CA LEU A 82 -11.49 11.19 -9.48
C LEU A 82 -12.26 12.24 -10.30
N PRO A 83 -13.31 11.83 -11.03
CA PRO A 83 -14.21 12.75 -11.71
C PRO A 83 -14.88 13.77 -10.78
N GLU A 84 -15.22 14.94 -11.31
CA GLU A 84 -15.94 16.01 -10.60
C GLU A 84 -17.41 15.62 -10.32
N GLU A 85 -17.89 14.55 -10.94
CA GLU A 85 -19.22 13.96 -10.73
C GLU A 85 -19.20 12.71 -9.83
N ASN A 86 -18.06 12.36 -9.23
CA ASN A 86 -17.95 11.20 -8.35
C ASN A 86 -18.94 11.30 -7.17
N GLU A 87 -19.51 10.17 -6.75
CA GLU A 87 -20.50 10.11 -5.66
C GLU A 87 -19.91 10.45 -4.29
N ASP A 88 -18.61 10.22 -4.12
CA ASP A 88 -17.87 10.60 -2.93
C ASP A 88 -17.60 12.11 -2.94
N GLU A 89 -18.38 12.86 -2.16
CA GLU A 89 -18.26 14.32 -2.08
C GLU A 89 -16.90 14.79 -1.56
N LEU A 90 -16.19 13.98 -0.77
CA LEU A 90 -14.90 14.34 -0.19
C LEU A 90 -13.76 14.19 -1.21
N TYR A 91 -13.82 13.18 -2.08
CA TYR A 91 -12.75 12.90 -3.04
C TYR A 91 -13.08 13.24 -4.49
N ARG A 92 -14.28 13.74 -4.78
CA ARG A 92 -14.66 14.31 -6.07
C ARG A 92 -13.65 15.36 -6.53
N GLY A 93 -13.09 15.17 -7.73
CA GLY A 93 -12.06 16.06 -8.28
C GLY A 93 -10.68 15.95 -7.61
N GLU A 94 -10.55 15.13 -6.56
CA GLU A 94 -9.34 14.96 -5.77
C GLU A 94 -8.65 13.62 -6.08
N TYR A 95 -7.42 13.47 -5.60
CA TYR A 95 -6.71 12.22 -5.73
C TYR A 95 -7.14 11.21 -4.67
N PHE A 96 -7.68 10.07 -5.11
CA PHE A 96 -7.97 8.92 -4.25
C PHE A 96 -6.88 7.87 -4.39
N PRO A 97 -6.00 7.62 -3.40
CA PRO A 97 -4.87 6.70 -3.52
C PRO A 97 -5.26 5.21 -3.54
N ARG A 98 -4.38 4.39 -4.11
CA ARG A 98 -4.40 2.93 -3.92
C ARG A 98 -3.83 2.59 -2.55
N ARG A 99 -4.50 1.72 -1.77
CA ARG A 99 -4.15 1.48 -0.35
C ARG A 99 -3.96 0.03 0.06
N PHE A 100 -4.29 -0.91 -0.82
CA PHE A 100 -4.27 -2.33 -0.52
C PHE A 100 -3.42 -3.10 -1.53
N GLU A 101 -3.05 -4.33 -1.16
CA GLU A 101 -2.34 -5.23 -2.07
C GLU A 101 -3.14 -5.42 -3.35
N SER A 102 -2.44 -5.34 -4.47
CA SER A 102 -3.04 -5.57 -5.78
C SER A 102 -1.94 -5.81 -6.80
N GLU A 103 -2.17 -6.78 -7.69
CA GLU A 103 -1.30 -7.13 -8.80
C GLU A 103 -1.79 -6.50 -10.12
N THR A 104 -2.44 -5.33 -10.03
CA THR A 104 -2.91 -4.58 -11.18
C THR A 104 -2.04 -3.36 -11.47
N LEU A 105 -2.07 -2.92 -12.73
CA LEU A 105 -1.45 -1.72 -13.25
C LEU A 105 -2.29 -0.47 -12.94
N SER A 106 -1.61 0.61 -12.57
CA SER A 106 -2.19 1.94 -12.50
C SER A 106 -1.14 3.02 -12.73
N ILE A 107 -1.60 4.23 -13.04
CA ILE A 107 -0.77 5.44 -12.94
C ILE A 107 -1.19 6.16 -11.68
N GLU A 108 -0.21 6.55 -10.88
CA GLU A 108 -0.42 7.13 -9.56
C GLU A 108 0.36 8.44 -9.43
N ASN A 109 -0.13 9.36 -8.60
CA ASN A 109 0.60 10.58 -8.24
C ASN A 109 1.76 10.22 -7.29
N ALA A 110 3.01 10.53 -7.67
CA ALA A 110 4.17 10.02 -6.93
C ALA A 110 4.26 10.55 -5.49
N TYR A 111 3.85 11.80 -5.28
CA TYR A 111 3.97 12.49 -3.99
C TYR A 111 3.33 11.68 -2.85
N PHE A 112 2.22 10.99 -3.11
CA PHE A 112 1.47 10.25 -2.10
C PHE A 112 2.24 9.04 -1.55
N TYR A 113 3.11 8.41 -2.36
CA TYR A 113 3.83 7.21 -1.95
C TYR A 113 5.25 7.49 -1.48
N THR A 114 5.71 8.74 -1.59
CA THR A 114 6.99 9.20 -1.08
C THR A 114 6.86 9.76 0.32
N GLU A 115 7.99 9.94 1.01
CA GLU A 115 8.03 10.35 2.43
C GLU A 115 7.33 11.70 2.72
N ASN A 116 7.12 12.55 1.69
CA ASN A 116 6.42 13.82 1.79
C ASN A 116 5.06 13.74 1.08
N THR A 117 4.07 13.11 1.72
CA THR A 117 2.69 12.93 1.22
C THR A 117 1.89 14.23 1.05
N ILE A 118 2.57 15.37 0.99
CA ILE A 118 1.97 16.69 0.82
C ILE A 118 1.74 16.90 -0.67
N GLU A 119 0.50 17.20 -1.04
CA GLU A 119 0.16 17.55 -2.42
C GLU A 119 0.97 18.77 -2.88
N PRO A 120 1.68 18.68 -4.02
CA PRO A 120 2.44 19.80 -4.55
C PRO A 120 1.55 20.98 -4.95
N LYS A 121 2.01 22.20 -4.65
CA LYS A 121 1.33 23.44 -5.07
C LYS A 121 1.62 23.85 -6.51
N GLN A 122 2.52 23.15 -7.18
CA GLN A 122 2.99 23.43 -8.54
C GLN A 122 2.90 22.17 -9.38
N TYR A 123 2.43 22.35 -10.61
CA TYR A 123 2.15 21.30 -11.57
C TYR A 123 2.92 21.53 -12.88
N PRO A 124 3.26 20.49 -13.66
CA PRO A 124 2.93 19.07 -13.44
C PRO A 124 3.73 18.43 -12.30
N THR A 125 3.17 17.39 -11.69
CA THR A 125 3.85 16.60 -10.67
C THR A 125 4.42 15.31 -11.26
N GLU A 126 5.42 14.73 -10.60
CA GLU A 126 5.92 13.40 -11.00
C GLU A 126 4.81 12.37 -10.76
N MET A 127 4.56 11.54 -11.76
CA MET A 127 3.66 10.39 -11.68
C MET A 127 4.46 9.11 -11.89
N ILE A 128 3.92 8.00 -11.42
CA ILE A 128 4.53 6.67 -11.50
C ILE A 128 3.56 5.68 -12.13
N VAL A 129 4.07 4.77 -12.95
CA VAL A 129 3.36 3.51 -13.21
C VAL A 129 3.61 2.60 -12.03
N VAL A 130 2.55 2.01 -11.47
CA VAL A 130 2.62 0.95 -10.47
C VAL A 130 2.19 -0.34 -11.15
N SER A 131 3.04 -1.36 -11.12
CA SER A 131 2.73 -2.70 -11.67
C SER A 131 2.28 -3.71 -10.62
N GLY A 132 2.32 -3.32 -9.35
CA GLY A 132 1.81 -4.09 -8.25
C GLY A 132 2.19 -3.47 -6.91
N MET A 133 1.39 -3.75 -5.89
CA MET A 133 1.61 -3.37 -4.50
C MET A 133 1.52 -4.61 -3.63
N PHE A 134 2.55 -4.84 -2.82
CA PHE A 134 2.68 -6.05 -2.01
C PHE A 134 3.02 -5.71 -0.57
N ALA A 135 2.41 -6.39 0.40
CA ALA A 135 2.85 -6.36 1.79
C ALA A 135 4.17 -7.13 1.96
N ASN A 136 4.43 -8.10 1.08
CA ASN A 136 5.63 -8.92 1.09
C ASN A 136 6.70 -8.41 0.10
N LYS A 137 7.86 -7.99 0.61
CA LYS A 137 8.99 -7.53 -0.20
C LYS A 137 9.47 -8.55 -1.24
N SER A 138 9.47 -9.84 -0.90
CA SER A 138 9.91 -10.90 -1.82
C SER A 138 9.02 -10.98 -3.06
N LYS A 139 7.69 -10.82 -2.91
CA LYS A 139 6.77 -10.79 -4.06
C LYS A 139 7.06 -9.60 -4.98
N ALA A 140 7.26 -8.42 -4.40
CA ALA A 140 7.64 -7.23 -5.15
C ALA A 140 8.98 -7.40 -5.87
N ASP A 141 9.98 -8.00 -5.22
CA ASP A 141 11.28 -8.30 -5.82
C ASP A 141 11.19 -9.32 -6.97
N SER A 142 10.30 -10.32 -6.87
CA SER A 142 10.02 -11.27 -7.94
C SER A 142 9.45 -10.55 -9.17
N LEU A 143 8.39 -9.74 -9.02
CA LEU A 143 7.82 -9.00 -10.14
C LEU A 143 8.82 -7.99 -10.73
N LYS A 144 9.57 -7.27 -9.91
CA LYS A 144 10.66 -6.38 -10.35
C LYS A 144 11.66 -7.13 -11.24
N THR A 145 12.03 -8.35 -10.86
CA THR A 145 13.01 -9.16 -11.60
C THR A 145 12.49 -9.53 -12.98
N VAL A 146 11.22 -9.92 -13.08
CA VAL A 146 10.55 -10.19 -14.36
C VAL A 146 10.54 -8.94 -15.24
N LEU A 147 10.05 -7.80 -14.69
CA LEU A 147 9.92 -6.57 -15.47
C LEU A 147 11.26 -5.95 -15.87
N LYS A 148 12.33 -6.12 -15.09
CA LYS A 148 13.66 -5.58 -15.40
C LYS A 148 14.24 -6.07 -16.72
N GLY A 149 13.80 -7.22 -17.24
CA GLY A 149 14.23 -7.73 -18.54
C GLY A 149 13.87 -6.82 -19.71
N THR A 150 12.70 -6.15 -19.64
CA THR A 150 12.22 -5.22 -20.68
C THR A 150 12.28 -3.76 -20.22
N TYR A 151 12.04 -3.51 -18.92
CA TYR A 151 11.98 -2.19 -18.30
C TYR A 151 13.14 -2.04 -17.30
N PRO A 152 14.37 -1.74 -17.75
CA PRO A 152 15.58 -1.82 -16.92
C PRO A 152 15.59 -0.84 -15.74
N LYS A 153 14.79 0.24 -15.82
CA LYS A 153 14.62 1.22 -14.74
C LYS A 153 13.68 0.75 -13.63
N THR A 154 13.10 -0.45 -13.72
CA THR A 154 12.16 -0.96 -12.71
C THR A 154 12.81 -1.06 -11.34
N TYR A 155 12.16 -0.49 -10.32
CA TYR A 155 12.59 -0.54 -8.93
C TYR A 155 11.42 -0.84 -7.99
N VAL A 156 11.74 -1.13 -6.72
CA VAL A 156 10.75 -1.31 -5.65
C VAL A 156 10.80 -0.09 -4.74
N LEU A 157 9.65 0.56 -4.54
CA LEU A 157 9.46 1.66 -3.60
C LEU A 157 8.80 1.11 -2.33
N LYS A 158 9.47 1.22 -1.18
CA LYS A 158 8.83 0.99 0.11
C LYS A 158 8.04 2.24 0.49
N SER A 159 6.76 2.09 0.83
CA SER A 159 5.90 3.20 1.21
C SER A 159 5.07 2.83 2.45
N LYS A 160 4.83 3.81 3.32
CA LYS A 160 3.96 3.66 4.49
C LYS A 160 2.60 4.28 4.15
N ILE A 161 1.60 3.44 3.93
CA ILE A 161 0.30 3.85 3.38
C ILE A 161 -0.79 3.78 4.45
N TYR A 162 -1.67 4.79 4.46
CA TYR A 162 -2.86 4.80 5.29
C TYR A 162 -3.87 3.73 4.83
N ILE A 163 -4.21 2.78 5.71
CA ILE A 163 -5.15 1.68 5.46
C ILE A 163 -6.43 1.79 6.29
N GLY A 164 -6.62 2.88 7.04
CA GLY A 164 -7.87 3.13 7.77
C GLY A 164 -9.07 3.37 6.84
N CYS A 165 -10.24 3.63 7.40
CA CYS A 165 -11.41 3.95 6.59
C CYS A 165 -11.18 5.28 5.85
N MET A 166 -11.41 5.29 4.55
CA MET A 166 -11.66 6.51 3.78
C MET A 166 -13.17 6.60 3.55
N HIS A 167 -13.66 7.83 3.33
CA HIS A 167 -15.09 8.14 3.22
C HIS A 167 -15.82 7.23 2.23
#